data_AF-A0A960AGT2-F1
#
_entry.id   AF-A0A960AGT2-F1
#
_cell.length_a   1.000
_cell.length_b   1.000
_cell.length_c   1.000
_cell.angle_alpha   90.00
_cell.angle_beta   90.00
_cell.angle_gamma   90.00
#
_symmetry.space_group_name_H-M   'P 1'
#
loop_
_entity.id
_entity.type
_entity.pdbx_description
1 polymer ?
#
loop_
_entity_poly.entity_id
_entity_poly.type
_entity_poly.pdbx_seq_one_letter_code
_entity_poly.pdbx_strand_id
1 'polypeptide(L)'
;MEQGLTPARQAALIAGAEAVAIVIFAIALGVASFDTQGTNTGAAPVAEVIIYLLFAAGMGLIARGLWRRSRLARTPMVLAQVFGLVSAWLFWEGDGAAVVAGVVIAVVCVIGIVLTLRPATGADLLD
;
A
#
# COMPACT_ATOMS: atom_id res chain seq x y z
N MET A 1 -26.98 17.39 -4.19
CA MET A 1 -26.42 16.21 -4.89
C MET A 1 -24.98 16.11 -4.46
N GLU A 2 -24.64 15.22 -3.54
CA GLU A 2 -23.25 15.04 -3.12
C GLU A 2 -22.45 14.61 -4.35
N GLN A 3 -21.60 15.51 -4.86
CA GLN A 3 -20.67 15.18 -5.93
C GLN A 3 -19.63 14.24 -5.33
N GLY A 4 -19.85 12.93 -5.50
CA GLY A 4 -18.91 11.90 -5.07
C GLY A 4 -17.53 12.11 -5.69
N LEU A 5 -16.50 11.62 -5.01
CA LEU A 5 -15.12 11.67 -5.51
C LEU A 5 -15.02 11.05 -6.90
N THR A 6 -14.19 11.63 -7.76
CA THR A 6 -13.94 11.11 -9.11
C THR A 6 -13.31 9.71 -9.02
N PRO A 7 -13.48 8.86 -10.05
CA PRO A 7 -12.95 7.49 -10.02
C PRO A 7 -11.43 7.44 -9.73
N ALA A 8 -10.63 8.34 -10.30
CA ALA A 8 -9.19 8.39 -10.02
C ALA A 8 -8.90 8.78 -8.56
N ARG A 9 -9.69 9.69 -7.97
CA ARG A 9 -9.55 10.08 -6.57
C ARG A 9 -9.97 8.99 -5.60
N GLN A 10 -10.95 8.15 -5.96
CA GLN A 10 -11.30 6.96 -5.18
C GLN A 10 -10.11 5.98 -5.10
N ALA A 11 -9.46 5.68 -6.24
CA ALA A 11 -8.27 4.85 -6.27
C ALA A 11 -7.08 5.50 -5.52
N ALA A 12 -6.95 6.83 -5.61
CA ALA A 12 -5.93 7.59 -4.88
C ALA A 12 -6.11 7.50 -3.36
N LEU A 13 -7.36 7.45 -2.84
CA LEU A 13 -7.61 7.28 -1.42
C LEU A 13 -7.13 5.91 -0.91
N ILE A 14 -7.33 4.85 -1.69
CA ILE A 14 -6.80 3.52 -1.34
C ILE A 14 -5.28 3.57 -1.26
N ALA A 15 -4.62 4.06 -2.31
CA ALA A 15 -3.16 4.17 -2.33
C ALA A 15 -2.61 5.05 -1.20
N GLY A 16 -3.31 6.14 -0.86
CA GLY A 16 -2.95 7.01 0.25
C GLY A 16 -3.11 6.33 1.61
N ALA A 17 -4.20 5.58 1.82
CA ALA A 17 -4.42 4.81 3.03
C ALA A 17 -3.36 3.71 3.22
N GLU A 18 -2.99 3.02 2.13
CA GLU A 18 -1.92 2.02 2.14
C GLU A 18 -0.57 2.65 2.46
N ALA A 19 -0.24 3.80 1.88
CA ALA A 19 0.98 4.52 2.22
C ALA A 19 1.06 4.83 3.73
N VAL A 20 -0.04 5.30 4.33
CA VAL A 20 -0.12 5.54 5.78
C VAL A 20 0.03 4.25 6.57
N ALA A 21 -0.64 3.17 6.15
CA ALA A 21 -0.53 1.87 6.81
C ALA A 21 0.90 1.33 6.79
N ILE A 22 1.62 1.46 5.67
CA ILE A 22 3.02 1.05 5.54
C ILE A 22 3.92 1.89 6.46
N VAL A 23 3.68 3.20 6.60
CA VAL A 23 4.42 4.03 7.57
C VAL A 23 4.19 3.55 9.00
N ILE A 24 2.94 3.31 9.38
CA ILE A 24 2.61 2.78 10.72
C ILE A 24 3.29 1.44 10.95
N PHE A 25 3.28 0.55 9.96
CA PHE A 25 3.95 -0.74 10.01
C PHE A 25 5.47 -0.58 10.16
N ALA A 26 6.11 0.31 9.40
CA ALA A 26 7.54 0.58 9.48
C ALA A 26 7.95 1.09 10.87
N ILE A 27 7.13 1.95 11.49
CA ILE A 27 7.35 2.43 12.86
C ILE A 27 7.23 1.27 13.86
N ALA A 28 6.17 0.46 13.76
CA ALA A 28 5.97 -0.68 14.64
C ALA A 28 7.11 -1.71 14.54
N LEU A 29 7.56 -2.00 13.31
CA LEU A 29 8.70 -2.88 13.05
C LEU A 29 10.00 -2.32 13.64
N GLY A 30 10.23 -1.01 13.47
CA GLY A 30 11.38 -0.32 14.06
C GLY A 30 11.38 -0.43 15.58
N VAL A 31 10.25 -0.17 16.25
CA VAL A 31 10.11 -0.30 17.71
C VAL A 31 10.36 -1.74 18.16
N ALA A 32 9.72 -2.72 17.53
CA ALA A 32 9.90 -4.15 17.87
C ALA A 32 11.36 -4.60 17.72
N SER A 33 12.09 -4.03 16.76
CA SER A 33 13.50 -4.35 16.54
C SER A 33 14.43 -3.84 17.65
N PHE A 34 14.06 -2.78 18.36
CA PHE A 34 14.82 -2.29 19.52
C PHE A 34 14.64 -3.16 20.77
N ASP A 35 13.53 -3.90 20.88
CA ASP A 35 13.27 -4.81 21.99
C ASP A 35 13.98 -6.17 21.86
N THR A 36 14.40 -6.56 20.66
CA THR A 36 15.17 -7.80 20.45
C THR A 36 16.63 -7.64 20.88
N GLN A 37 16.92 -7.87 22.16
CA GLN A 37 18.29 -7.94 22.66
C GLN A 37 19.00 -9.20 22.15
N GLY A 38 19.81 -9.06 21.09
CA GLY A 38 20.96 -9.95 20.86
C GLY A 38 21.06 -10.70 19.52
N THR A 39 20.04 -10.70 18.64
CA THR A 39 20.09 -11.44 17.36
C THR A 39 20.10 -10.56 16.11
N ASN A 40 19.71 -9.29 16.22
CA ASN A 40 19.72 -8.33 15.11
C ASN A 40 20.92 -7.38 15.23
N THR A 41 21.97 -7.64 14.45
CA THR A 41 23.06 -6.66 14.26
C THR A 41 22.45 -5.38 13.68
N GLY A 42 22.69 -4.23 14.34
CA GLY A 42 21.90 -3.00 14.18
C GLY A 42 21.76 -2.40 12.77
N ALA A 43 22.45 -2.91 11.75
CA ALA A 43 22.25 -2.53 10.36
C ALA A 43 21.00 -3.17 9.71
N ALA A 44 20.63 -4.40 10.10
CA ALA A 44 19.53 -5.13 9.47
C ALA A 44 18.15 -4.49 9.73
N PRO A 45 17.79 -4.10 10.97
CA PRO A 45 16.49 -3.45 11.22
C PRO A 45 16.36 -2.07 10.61
N VAL A 46 17.46 -1.30 10.59
CA VAL A 46 17.47 0.05 10.00
C VAL A 46 17.22 -0.03 8.50
N ALA A 47 17.86 -0.98 7.81
CA ALA A 47 17.65 -1.21 6.39
C ALA A 47 16.20 -1.58 6.08
N GLU A 48 15.58 -2.47 6.88
CA GLU A 48 14.17 -2.83 6.71
C GLU A 48 13.24 -1.62 6.84
N VAL A 49 13.41 -0.82 7.90
CA VAL A 49 12.60 0.40 8.11
C VAL A 49 12.75 1.36 6.92
N ILE A 50 13.97 1.58 6.44
CA ILE A 50 14.23 2.45 5.28
C ILE A 50 13.51 1.91 4.03
N ILE A 51 13.59 0.62 3.75
CA ILE A 51 12.94 0.00 2.59
C ILE A 51 11.43 0.18 2.66
N TYR A 52 10.80 -0.03 3.82
CA TYR A 52 9.36 0.18 3.98
C TYR A 52 8.97 1.66 3.83
N LEU A 53 9.78 2.59 4.33
CA LEU A 53 9.54 4.03 4.13
C LEU A 53 9.67 4.44 2.66
N LEU A 54 10.62 3.87 1.92
CA LEU A 54 10.72 4.08 0.47
C LEU A 54 9.50 3.51 -0.26
N PHE A 55 9.00 2.35 0.17
CA PHE A 55 7.79 1.76 -0.40
C PHE A 55 6.56 2.62 -0.10
N ALA A 56 6.41 3.12 1.12
CA ALA A 56 5.37 4.08 1.49
C ALA A 56 5.45 5.37 0.67
N ALA A 57 6.66 5.91 0.44
CA ALA A 57 6.85 7.07 -0.42
C ALA A 57 6.43 6.79 -1.86
N GLY A 58 6.78 5.62 -2.40
CA GLY A 58 6.31 5.15 -3.72
C GLY A 58 4.78 5.10 -3.81
N MET A 59 4.12 4.51 -2.81
CA MET A 59 2.66 4.50 -2.71
C MET A 59 2.06 5.90 -2.60
N GLY A 60 2.69 6.80 -1.84
CA GLY A 60 2.29 8.21 -1.75
C GLY A 60 2.42 8.95 -3.08
N LEU A 61 3.46 8.66 -3.88
CA LEU A 61 3.63 9.22 -5.22
C LEU A 61 2.56 8.69 -6.19
N ILE A 62 2.20 7.40 -6.09
CA ILE A 62 1.08 6.82 -6.84
C ILE A 62 -0.23 7.51 -6.46
N ALA A 63 -0.52 7.65 -5.17
CA ALA A 63 -1.71 8.33 -4.67
C ALA A 63 -1.79 9.77 -5.19
N ARG A 64 -0.69 10.54 -5.09
CA ARG A 64 -0.59 11.90 -5.62
C ARG A 64 -0.76 11.93 -7.15
N GLY A 65 -0.20 10.97 -7.86
CA GLY A 65 -0.34 10.83 -9.30
C GLY A 65 -1.78 10.61 -9.72
N LEU A 66 -2.48 9.68 -9.07
CA LEU A 66 -3.91 9.41 -9.29
C LEU A 66 -4.77 10.63 -8.91
N TRP A 67 -4.45 11.30 -7.81
CA TRP A 67 -5.16 12.51 -7.38
C TRP A 67 -5.05 13.66 -8.39
N ARG A 68 -3.89 13.75 -9.06
CA ARG A 68 -3.59 14.70 -10.14
C ARG A 68 -3.99 14.18 -11.53
N ARG A 69 -4.69 13.05 -11.60
CA ARG A 69 -5.12 12.40 -12.84
C ARG A 69 -3.99 12.05 -13.82
N SER A 70 -2.81 11.71 -13.31
CA SER A 70 -1.69 11.27 -14.14
C SER A 70 -1.89 9.84 -14.65
N ARG A 71 -1.90 9.65 -15.98
CA ARG A 71 -1.99 8.33 -16.63
C ARG A 71 -0.86 7.38 -16.21
N LEU A 72 0.32 7.92 -15.93
CA LEU A 72 1.49 7.15 -15.51
C LEU A 72 1.31 6.48 -14.15
N ALA A 73 0.37 6.92 -13.31
CA ALA A 73 0.15 6.33 -11.99
C ALA A 73 -0.65 5.01 -12.04
N ARG A 74 -1.33 4.72 -13.16
CA ARG A 74 -2.21 3.54 -13.28
C ARG A 74 -1.45 2.22 -13.25
N THR A 75 -0.41 2.09 -14.05
CA THR A 75 0.43 0.89 -14.12
C THR A 75 1.13 0.57 -12.79
N PRO A 76 1.88 1.51 -12.17
CA PRO A 76 2.53 1.24 -10.90
C PRO A 76 1.53 0.97 -9.77
N MET A 77 0.32 1.55 -9.80
CA MET A 77 -0.75 1.20 -8.86
C MET A 77 -1.10 -0.29 -8.96
N VAL A 78 -1.42 -0.79 -10.16
CA VAL A 78 -1.77 -2.23 -10.32
C VAL A 78 -0.61 -3.13 -9.89
N LEU A 79 0.63 -2.78 -10.23
CA LEU A 79 1.81 -3.54 -9.81
C LEU A 79 1.97 -3.59 -8.29
N ALA A 80 1.81 -2.44 -7.62
CA ALA A 80 1.88 -2.37 -6.16
C ALA A 80 0.80 -3.24 -5.50
N GLN A 81 -0.41 -3.26 -6.06
CA GLN A 81 -1.48 -4.11 -5.53
C GLN A 81 -1.24 -5.60 -5.73
N VAL A 82 -0.71 -6.01 -6.89
CA VAL A 82 -0.32 -7.41 -7.11
C VAL A 82 0.77 -7.82 -6.13
N PHE A 83 1.75 -6.95 -5.89
CA PHE A 83 2.76 -7.19 -4.86
C PHE A 83 2.15 -7.26 -3.45
N GLY A 84 1.15 -6.42 -3.15
CA GLY A 84 0.38 -6.48 -1.91
C GLY A 84 -0.35 -7.81 -1.72
N LEU A 85 -0.90 -8.41 -2.79
CA LEU A 85 -1.50 -9.75 -2.76
C LEU A 85 -0.48 -10.84 -2.48
N VAL A 86 0.72 -10.77 -3.09
CA VAL A 86 1.82 -11.68 -2.78
C VAL A 86 2.24 -11.53 -1.31
N SER A 87 2.27 -10.29 -0.82
CA SER A 87 2.64 -9.99 0.57
C SER A 87 1.58 -10.53 1.54
N ALA A 88 0.28 -10.39 1.22
CA ALA A 88 -0.82 -10.92 2.01
C ALA A 88 -0.76 -12.45 2.17
N TRP A 89 -0.27 -13.17 1.15
CA TRP A 89 -0.08 -14.62 1.24
C TRP A 89 0.94 -15.03 2.30
N LEU A 90 1.98 -14.23 2.52
CA LEU A 90 3.02 -14.51 3.53
C LEU A 90 2.45 -14.52 4.97
N PHE A 91 1.33 -13.86 5.21
CA PHE A 91 0.68 -13.82 6.52
C PHE A 91 -0.13 -15.09 6.82
N TRP A 92 -0.29 -16.00 5.86
CA TRP A 92 -1.08 -17.22 6.03
C TRP A 92 -0.47 -18.23 7.01
N GLU A 93 0.86 -18.21 7.13
CA GLU A 93 1.64 -19.09 8.02
C GLU A 93 1.80 -18.51 9.43
N GLY A 94 1.30 -17.30 9.67
CA GLY A 94 1.37 -16.61 10.96
C GLY A 94 0.29 -17.03 11.97
N ASP A 95 0.24 -16.32 13.10
CA ASP A 95 -0.81 -16.50 14.10
C ASP A 95 -2.18 -15.94 13.64
N GLY A 96 -3.21 -16.09 14.47
CA GLY A 96 -4.56 -15.63 14.12
C GLY A 96 -4.65 -14.13 13.81
N ALA A 97 -3.81 -13.28 14.42
CA ALA A 97 -3.79 -11.85 14.12
C ALA A 97 -3.11 -11.57 12.78
N ALA A 98 -2.01 -12.28 12.47
CA ALA A 98 -1.34 -12.20 11.19
C ALA A 98 -2.27 -12.61 10.04
N VAL A 99 -2.99 -13.73 10.17
CA VAL A 99 -3.94 -14.19 9.15
C VAL A 99 -5.02 -13.14 8.87
N VAL A 100 -5.59 -12.52 9.92
CA VAL A 100 -6.57 -11.45 9.77
C VAL A 100 -5.98 -10.24 9.05
N ALA A 101 -4.75 -9.83 9.38
CA ALA A 101 -4.06 -8.75 8.68
C ALA A 101 -3.86 -9.07 7.19
N GLY A 102 -3.44 -10.30 6.87
CA GLY A 102 -3.30 -10.79 5.49
C GLY A 102 -4.61 -10.70 4.71
N VAL A 103 -5.73 -11.14 5.29
CA VAL A 103 -7.06 -11.04 4.66
C VAL A 103 -7.45 -9.58 4.41
N VAL A 104 -7.24 -8.69 5.38
CA VAL A 104 -7.54 -7.25 5.22
C VAL A 104 -6.71 -6.65 4.09
N ILE A 105 -5.40 -6.92 4.05
CA ILE A 105 -4.52 -6.46 2.97
C ILE A 105 -5.01 -6.99 1.63
N ALA A 106 -5.32 -8.29 1.53
CA ALA A 106 -5.80 -8.87 0.28
C ALA A 106 -7.08 -8.21 -0.24
N VAL A 107 -8.05 -7.95 0.64
CA VAL A 107 -9.30 -7.25 0.29
C VAL A 107 -9.02 -5.84 -0.20
N VAL A 108 -8.19 -5.08 0.52
CA VAL A 108 -7.82 -3.71 0.14
C VAL A 108 -7.13 -3.71 -1.23
N CYS A 109 -6.23 -4.67 -1.48
CA CYS A 109 -5.54 -4.75 -2.76
C CYS A 109 -6.47 -5.10 -3.92
N VAL A 110 -7.40 -6.03 -3.72
CA VAL A 110 -8.43 -6.34 -4.73
C VAL A 110 -9.27 -5.10 -5.04
N ILE A 111 -9.70 -4.36 -4.01
CA ILE A 111 -10.45 -3.11 -4.20
C ILE A 111 -9.61 -2.09 -4.98
N GLY A 112 -8.34 -1.92 -4.63
CA GLY A 112 -7.41 -1.02 -5.33
C GLY A 112 -7.27 -1.38 -6.82
N ILE A 113 -7.12 -2.67 -7.14
CA ILE A 113 -7.07 -3.17 -8.53
C ILE A 113 -8.37 -2.87 -9.26
N VAL A 114 -9.51 -3.23 -8.67
CA VAL A 114 -10.83 -3.03 -9.28
C VAL A 114 -11.06 -1.54 -9.56
N LEU A 115 -10.83 -0.66 -8.58
CA LEU A 115 -10.98 0.78 -8.77
C LEU A 115 -10.05 1.33 -9.87
N THR A 116 -8.83 0.80 -9.98
CA THR A 116 -7.84 1.26 -10.97
C THR A 116 -8.11 0.75 -12.39
N LEU A 117 -8.62 -0.48 -12.53
CA LEU A 117 -8.88 -1.11 -13.82
C LEU A 117 -10.23 -0.71 -14.44
N ARG A 118 -11.16 -0.14 -13.66
CA ARG A 118 -12.45 0.35 -14.17
C ARG A 118 -12.28 1.31 -15.36
N PRO A 119 -13.09 1.19 -16.43
CA PRO A 119 -13.05 2.09 -17.58
C PRO A 119 -13.25 3.56 -17.20
N ALA A 120 -14.10 3.82 -16.21
CA ALA A 120 -14.35 5.17 -15.68
C ALA A 120 -13.08 5.84 -15.14
N THR A 121 -12.19 5.09 -14.50
CA THR A 121 -10.90 5.59 -14.03
C THR A 121 -9.97 5.84 -15.20
N GLY A 122 -9.99 4.97 -16.21
CA GLY A 122 -9.27 5.21 -17.46
C GLY A 122 -9.67 6.54 -18.09
N ALA A 123 -10.97 6.80 -18.25
CA ALA A 123 -11.51 8.03 -18.82
C ALA A 123 -11.18 9.28 -17.98
N ASP A 124 -11.34 9.22 -16.65
CA ASP A 124 -11.02 10.34 -15.73
C ASP A 124 -9.53 10.71 -15.71
N LEU A 125 -8.63 9.83 -16.20
CA LEU A 125 -7.21 10.13 -16.39
C LEU A 125 -6.90 10.73 -17.78
N LEU A 126 -7.87 10.71 -18.70
CA LEU A 126 -7.71 11.31 -20.03
C LEU A 126 -8.23 12.76 -20.09
N ASP A 127 -9.13 13.13 -19.17
CA ASP A 127 -9.81 14.44 -19.04
C ASP A 127 -9.03 15.45 -18.19
#